data_AF-A0A9Q7SFD0-F1
#
_entry.id   AF-A0A9Q7SFD0-F1
#
_cell.length_a   1.000
_cell.length_b   1.000
_cell.length_c   1.000
_cell.angle_alpha   90.00
_cell.angle_beta   90.00
_cell.angle_gamma   90.00
#
_symmetry.space_group_name_H-M   'P 1'
#
loop_
_entity.id
_entity.type
_entity.pdbx_description
1 polymer ?
#
loop_
_entity_poly.entity_id
_entity_poly.type
_entity_poly.pdbx_seq_one_letter_code
_entity_poly.pdbx_strand_id
1 'polypeptide(L)'
;MNPHDDGIGIDEYVDWLIEAGHPIERIDDFGEWVRQFEARLHALPDHQRQGSVLQMLKILQDHGWDGQPPEPVRGPMAPADRFHEAVRKAKIGSDHDIPQVSAPIIAKYASDLQLHGLL
;
A
#
# COMPACT_ATOMS: atom_id res chain seq x y z
N MET A 1 6.93 2.81 12.81
CA MET A 1 5.53 3.05 13.21
C MET A 1 5.21 4.46 12.80
N ASN A 2 4.21 4.64 11.94
CA ASN A 2 3.73 5.97 11.55
C ASN A 2 2.65 6.41 12.56
N PRO A 3 2.86 7.48 13.36
CA PRO A 3 1.89 7.94 14.34
C PRO A 3 0.85 8.93 13.80
N HIS A 4 0.96 9.32 12.54
CA HIS A 4 0.13 10.37 11.96
C HIS A 4 -1.29 9.85 11.70
N ASP A 5 -2.28 10.61 12.14
CA ASP A 5 -3.69 10.46 11.75
C ASP A 5 -3.99 11.48 10.65
N ASP A 6 -3.32 11.33 9.51
CA ASP A 6 -3.31 12.26 8.39
C ASP A 6 -4.29 11.87 7.27
N GLY A 7 -5.02 10.77 7.46
CA GLY A 7 -5.94 10.23 6.45
C GLY A 7 -5.23 9.66 5.23
N ILE A 8 -3.93 9.41 5.29
CA ILE A 8 -3.16 8.85 4.17
C ILE A 8 -3.17 7.32 4.28
N GLY A 9 -4.04 6.68 3.51
CA GLY A 9 -4.22 5.24 3.41
C GLY A 9 -3.90 4.69 2.03
N ILE A 10 -4.34 3.45 1.80
CA ILE A 10 -4.12 2.74 0.53
C ILE A 10 -4.92 3.40 -0.61
N ASP A 11 -6.09 3.97 -0.31
CA ASP A 11 -6.92 4.65 -1.32
C ASP A 11 -6.22 5.89 -1.87
N GLU A 12 -5.56 6.69 -1.02
CA GLU A 12 -4.75 7.84 -1.42
C GLU A 12 -3.52 7.41 -2.24
N TYR A 13 -2.92 6.25 -1.93
CA TYR A 13 -1.82 5.71 -2.73
C TYR A 13 -2.27 5.35 -4.14
N VAL A 14 -3.48 4.78 -4.28
CA VAL A 14 -4.07 4.49 -5.58
C VAL A 14 -4.36 5.79 -6.35
N ASP A 15 -4.86 6.83 -5.68
CA ASP A 15 -5.06 8.15 -6.30
C ASP A 15 -3.76 8.71 -6.88
N TRP A 16 -2.68 8.70 -6.10
CA TRP A 16 -1.38 9.20 -6.58
C TRP A 16 -0.83 8.41 -7.76
N LEU A 17 -1.07 7.10 -7.85
CA LEU A 17 -0.69 6.30 -9.01
C LEU A 17 -1.52 6.65 -10.26
N ILE A 18 -2.82 6.89 -10.10
CA ILE A 18 -3.70 7.33 -11.18
C ILE A 18 -3.28 8.73 -11.67
N GLU A 19 -3.04 9.66 -10.74
CA GLU A 19 -2.55 11.02 -11.05
C GLU A 19 -1.19 11.01 -11.75
N ALA A 20 -0.32 10.05 -11.42
CA ALA A 20 0.95 9.83 -12.11
C ALA A 20 0.81 9.19 -13.51
N GLY A 21 -0.41 8.86 -13.94
CA GLY A 21 -0.71 8.34 -15.27
C GLY A 21 -0.71 6.81 -15.38
N HIS A 22 -0.66 6.08 -14.28
CA HIS A 22 -0.78 4.62 -14.31
C HIS A 22 -2.23 4.20 -14.58
N PRO A 23 -2.47 3.22 -15.48
CA PRO A 23 -3.82 2.82 -15.88
C PRO A 23 -4.45 1.92 -14.81
N ILE A 24 -4.96 2.52 -13.75
CA ILE A 24 -5.67 1.84 -12.66
C ILE A 24 -7.15 2.24 -12.70
N GLU A 25 -8.02 1.24 -12.74
CA GLU A 25 -9.47 1.39 -12.70
C GLU A 25 -10.00 0.95 -11.33
N ARG A 26 -10.92 1.73 -10.76
CA ARG A 26 -11.63 1.37 -9.53
C ARG A 26 -12.88 0.56 -9.87
N ILE A 27 -13.12 -0.47 -9.07
CA ILE A 27 -14.33 -1.28 -9.12
C ILE A 27 -15.03 -1.07 -7.77
N ASP A 28 -16.24 -0.54 -7.80
CA ASP A 28 -16.97 -0.11 -6.59
C ASP A 28 -17.35 -1.28 -5.68
N ASP A 29 -17.72 -2.42 -6.26
CA ASP A 29 -18.03 -3.63 -5.49
C ASP A 29 -16.74 -4.35 -5.10
N PHE A 30 -16.45 -4.37 -3.80
CA PHE A 30 -15.22 -4.98 -3.29
C PHE A 30 -15.12 -6.47 -3.64
N GLY A 31 -16.23 -7.22 -3.58
CA GLY A 31 -16.23 -8.64 -3.93
C GLY A 31 -15.89 -8.88 -5.40
N GLU A 32 -16.44 -8.07 -6.31
CA GLU A 32 -16.11 -8.09 -7.74
C GLU A 32 -14.67 -7.66 -7.99
N TRP A 33 -14.19 -6.63 -7.29
CA TRP A 33 -12.78 -6.22 -7.35
C TRP A 33 -11.86 -7.39 -6.98
N VAL A 34 -12.11 -8.09 -5.86
CA VAL A 34 -11.31 -9.25 -5.43
C VAL A 34 -11.31 -10.35 -6.49
N ARG A 35 -12.49 -10.71 -7.02
CA ARG A 35 -12.62 -11.75 -8.05
C ARG A 35 -11.81 -11.41 -9.30
N GLN A 36 -11.97 -10.19 -9.84
CA GLN A 36 -11.23 -9.77 -11.03
C GLN A 36 -9.74 -9.64 -10.76
N PHE A 37 -9.37 -9.12 -9.59
CA PHE A 37 -7.98 -8.95 -9.19
C PHE A 37 -7.26 -10.30 -9.14
N GLU A 38 -7.83 -11.29 -8.45
CA GLU A 38 -7.28 -12.64 -8.38
C GLU A 38 -7.13 -13.29 -9.77
N ALA A 39 -8.17 -13.18 -10.61
CA ALA A 39 -8.12 -13.72 -11.98
C ALA A 39 -7.01 -13.07 -12.82
N ARG A 40 -6.85 -11.74 -12.73
CA ARG A 40 -5.78 -11.01 -13.44
C ARG A 40 -4.39 -11.36 -12.91
N LEU A 41 -4.23 -11.51 -11.59
CA LEU A 41 -2.97 -11.98 -10.99
C LEU A 41 -2.57 -13.38 -11.51
N HIS A 42 -3.55 -14.27 -11.66
CA HIS A 42 -3.33 -15.59 -12.24
C HIS A 42 -2.91 -15.56 -13.71
N ALA A 43 -3.42 -14.59 -14.48
CA ALA A 43 -3.13 -14.41 -15.90
C ALA A 43 -1.80 -13.67 -16.19
N LEU A 44 -1.15 -13.12 -15.16
CA LEU A 44 0.16 -12.45 -15.32
C LEU A 44 1.22 -13.41 -15.87
N PRO A 45 2.17 -12.93 -16.71
CA PRO A 45 3.39 -13.66 -17.04
C PRO A 45 4.14 -14.14 -15.79
N ASP A 46 4.85 -15.26 -15.88
CA ASP A 46 5.49 -15.93 -14.72
C ASP A 46 6.36 -15.00 -13.86
N HIS A 47 7.16 -14.15 -14.50
CA HIS A 47 8.05 -13.21 -13.80
C HIS A 47 7.27 -12.16 -12.98
N GLN A 48 6.19 -11.60 -13.52
CA GLN A 48 5.32 -10.67 -12.80
C GLN A 48 4.49 -11.39 -11.74
N ARG A 49 3.98 -12.58 -12.05
CA ARG A 49 3.15 -13.36 -11.13
C ARG A 49 3.93 -13.76 -9.87
N GLN A 50 5.20 -14.12 -10.01
CA GLN A 50 6.09 -14.42 -8.87
C GLN A 50 6.37 -13.18 -8.01
N GLY A 51 6.44 -11.99 -8.60
CA GLY A 51 6.59 -10.71 -7.90
C GLY A 51 5.29 -10.11 -7.39
N SER A 52 4.16 -10.80 -7.56
CA SER A 52 2.83 -10.29 -7.19
C SER A 52 2.39 -10.74 -5.80
N VAL A 53 1.28 -10.16 -5.31
CA VAL A 53 0.66 -10.51 -4.03
C VAL A 53 -0.18 -11.81 -4.07
N LEU A 54 -0.20 -12.55 -5.18
CA LEU A 54 -1.05 -13.73 -5.36
C LEU A 54 -0.87 -14.79 -4.26
N GLN A 55 0.37 -15.04 -3.83
CA GLN A 55 0.63 -16.00 -2.75
C GLN A 55 0.07 -15.52 -1.41
N MET A 56 0.13 -14.21 -1.13
CA MET A 56 -0.43 -13.64 0.11
C MET A 56 -1.95 -13.71 0.11
N LEU A 57 -2.59 -13.42 -1.03
CA LEU A 57 -4.04 -13.54 -1.18
C LEU A 57 -4.52 -14.96 -0.87
N LYS A 58 -3.82 -15.98 -1.39
CA LYS A 58 -4.12 -17.39 -1.11
C LYS A 58 -3.97 -17.72 0.37
N ILE A 59 -2.90 -17.27 1.00
CA ILE A 59 -2.69 -17.45 2.45
C ILE A 59 -3.87 -16.86 3.23
N LEU A 60 -4.33 -15.65 2.89
CA LEU A 60 -5.46 -15.01 3.57
C LEU A 60 -6.76 -15.82 3.40
N GLN A 61 -7.04 -16.28 2.18
CA GLN A 61 -8.21 -17.12 1.88
C GLN A 61 -8.16 -18.45 2.64
N ASP A 62 -7.01 -19.13 2.64
CA ASP A 62 -6.79 -20.39 3.36
C ASP A 62 -6.94 -20.22 4.89
N HIS A 63 -6.65 -19.02 5.40
CA HIS A 63 -6.81 -18.66 6.82
C HIS A 63 -8.19 -18.06 7.16
N GLY A 64 -9.17 -18.20 6.26
CA GLY A 64 -10.57 -17.91 6.55
C GLY A 64 -10.97 -16.43 6.42
N TRP A 65 -10.23 -15.65 5.63
CA TRP A 65 -10.71 -14.33 5.23
C TRP A 65 -12.05 -14.43 4.48
N ASP A 66 -13.01 -13.61 4.88
CA ASP A 66 -14.41 -13.64 4.41
C ASP A 66 -14.64 -12.85 3.11
N GLY A 67 -13.57 -12.31 2.51
CA GLY A 67 -13.66 -11.52 1.30
C GLY A 67 -14.17 -10.10 1.51
N GLN A 68 -14.24 -9.61 2.74
CA GLN A 68 -14.67 -8.24 3.05
C GLN A 68 -13.47 -7.27 3.16
N PRO A 69 -13.70 -5.98 2.88
CA PRO A 69 -12.67 -4.97 3.07
C PRO A 69 -12.26 -4.87 4.55
N PRO A 70 -10.98 -4.58 4.85
CA PRO A 70 -10.54 -4.38 6.21
C PRO A 70 -11.22 -3.16 6.83
N GLU A 71 -11.47 -3.20 8.14
CA GLU A 71 -11.95 -2.02 8.87
C GLU A 71 -10.90 -0.90 8.83
N PRO A 72 -11.30 0.35 8.52
CA PRO A 72 -10.39 1.48 8.56
C PRO A 72 -9.82 1.66 9.96
N VAL A 73 -8.49 1.57 10.10
CA VAL A 73 -7.81 1.90 11.35
C VAL A 73 -7.57 3.40 11.37
N ARG A 74 -8.10 4.09 12.39
CA ARG A 74 -7.80 5.50 12.63
C ARG A 74 -6.64 5.63 13.61
N GLY A 75 -5.64 6.40 13.22
CA GLY A 75 -4.44 6.64 14.03
C GLY A 75 -3.52 5.42 14.18
N PRO A 76 -2.47 5.57 15.01
CA PRO A 76 -1.43 4.56 15.14
C PRO A 76 -1.95 3.24 15.74
N MET A 77 -1.60 2.12 15.08
CA MET A 77 -1.89 0.77 15.57
C MET A 77 -1.21 0.41 16.90
N ALA A 78 -0.19 1.17 17.30
CA ALA A 78 0.44 1.01 18.61
C ALA A 78 1.05 2.34 19.07
N PRO A 79 1.29 2.52 20.38
CA PRO A 79 1.87 3.75 20.91
C PRO A 79 3.28 4.00 20.38
N ALA A 80 3.54 5.23 19.94
CA ALA A 80 4.83 5.66 19.38
C ALA A 80 5.48 6.81 20.17
N ASP A 81 4.91 7.23 21.30
CA ASP A 81 5.26 8.50 21.97
C ASP A 81 6.76 8.63 22.25
N ARG A 82 7.36 7.60 22.87
CA ARG A 82 8.79 7.62 23.21
C ARG A 82 9.69 7.68 21.99
N PHE A 83 9.30 7.01 20.91
CA PHE A 83 10.06 7.04 19.65
C PHE A 83 9.94 8.40 18.98
N HIS A 84 8.72 8.96 18.94
CA HIS A 84 8.42 10.29 18.40
C HIS A 84 9.20 11.38 19.12
N GLU A 85 9.20 11.38 20.45
CA GLU A 85 10.00 12.31 21.27
C GLU A 85 11.50 12.20 20.99
N ALA A 86 12.03 10.97 20.86
CA ALA A 86 13.44 10.75 20.60
C ALA A 86 13.87 11.28 19.22
N VAL A 87 13.04 11.07 18.20
CA VAL A 87 13.25 11.59 16.83
C VAL A 87 13.31 13.12 16.84
N ARG A 88 12.34 13.78 17.50
CA ARG A 88 12.29 15.24 17.64
C ARG A 88 13.48 15.80 18.40
N LYS A 89 13.84 15.18 19.53
CA LYS A 89 14.99 15.59 20.34
C LYS A 89 16.31 15.48 19.57
N ALA A 90 16.46 14.43 18.78
CA ALA A 90 17.64 14.19 17.95
C ALA A 90 17.62 14.95 16.62
N LYS A 91 16.52 15.63 16.27
CA LYS A 91 16.33 16.37 15.01
C LYS A 91 16.61 15.50 13.78
N ILE A 92 16.04 14.30 13.75
CA ILE A 92 16.26 13.35 12.65
C ILE A 92 15.36 13.72 11.47
N GLY A 93 15.90 13.67 10.25
CA GLY A 93 15.16 13.95 9.00
C GLY A 93 15.03 15.45 8.69
N SER A 94 14.51 15.78 7.50
CA SER A 94 14.32 17.16 7.04
C SER A 94 13.35 17.94 7.93
N ASP A 95 12.32 17.26 8.42
CA ASP A 95 11.25 17.88 9.21
C ASP A 95 11.53 17.80 10.72
N HIS A 96 12.69 17.23 11.10
CA HIS A 96 13.05 16.93 12.48
C HIS A 96 11.97 16.14 13.23
N ASP A 97 11.24 15.32 12.49
CA ASP A 97 10.09 14.56 12.97
C ASP A 97 9.95 13.24 12.19
N ILE A 98 9.05 12.36 12.63
CA ILE A 98 8.69 11.16 11.88
C ILE A 98 8.01 11.62 10.58
N PRO A 99 8.49 11.21 9.39
CA PRO A 99 7.93 11.68 8.12
C PRO A 99 6.57 11.06 7.84
N GLN A 100 5.76 11.78 7.06
CA GLN A 100 4.53 11.25 6.44
C GLN A 100 4.87 10.56 5.12
N VAL A 101 4.00 9.65 4.69
CA VAL A 101 4.08 9.09 3.33
C VAL A 101 3.56 10.16 2.35
N SER A 102 4.19 10.25 1.19
CA SER A 102 3.84 11.24 0.16
C SER A 102 3.83 10.61 -1.23
N ALA A 103 3.14 11.26 -2.18
CA ALA A 103 3.03 10.82 -3.56
C ALA A 103 4.37 10.43 -4.22
N PRO A 104 5.49 11.18 -4.04
CA PRO A 104 6.78 10.80 -4.61
C PRO A 104 7.29 9.44 -4.15
N ILE A 105 7.00 9.03 -2.90
CA ILE A 105 7.39 7.71 -2.39
C ILE A 105 6.64 6.61 -3.15
N ILE A 106 5.33 6.80 -3.37
CA ILE A 106 4.49 5.82 -4.08
C ILE A 106 4.87 5.76 -5.57
N ALA A 107 5.06 6.91 -6.23
CA ALA A 107 5.49 6.97 -7.63
C ALA A 107 6.87 6.32 -7.87
N LYS A 108 7.76 6.37 -6.86
CA LYS A 108 9.05 5.69 -6.92
C LYS A 108 8.91 4.17 -7.05
N TYR A 109 7.95 3.54 -6.37
CA TYR A 109 7.73 2.09 -6.51
C TYR A 109 7.41 1.71 -7.96
N ALA A 110 6.49 2.43 -8.61
CA ALA A 110 6.14 2.14 -9.99
C ALA A 110 7.32 2.36 -10.95
N SER A 111 8.07 3.45 -10.75
CA SER A 111 9.27 3.75 -11.55
C SER A 111 10.36 2.68 -11.39
N ASP A 112 10.62 2.23 -10.15
CA ASP A 112 11.61 1.19 -9.87
C ASP A 112 11.16 -0.17 -10.43
N LEU A 113 9.88 -0.52 -10.32
CA LEU A 113 9.35 -1.77 -10.89
C LEU A 113 9.50 -1.80 -12.41
N GLN A 114 9.25 -0.67 -13.10
CA GLN A 114 9.53 -0.54 -14.53
C GLN A 114 11.02 -0.70 -14.84
N LEU A 115 11.89 -0.06 -14.06
CA LEU A 115 13.35 -0.18 -14.21
C LEU A 115 13.84 -1.63 -14.08
N HIS A 116 13.18 -2.41 -13.21
CA HIS A 116 13.47 -3.82 -13.00
C HIS A 116 12.71 -4.78 -13.93
N GLY A 117 11.93 -4.27 -14.88
CA GLY A 117 11.17 -5.09 -15.85
C GLY A 117 10.04 -5.89 -15.21
N LEU A 118 9.47 -5.39 -14.11
CA LEU A 118 8.34 -5.99 -13.40
C LEU A 118 7.00 -5.29 -13.73
N LEU A 119 7.03 -4.19 -14.49
CA LEU A 119 5.88 -3.46 -15.03
C LEU A 119 6.08 -3.16 -16.51
#